data_AF-A0A520CD46-F1
#
_entry.id   AF-A0A520CD46-F1
#
_cell.length_a   1.000
_cell.length_b   1.000
_cell.length_c   1.000
_cell.angle_alpha   90.00
_cell.angle_beta   90.00
_cell.angle_gamma   90.00
#
_symmetry.space_group_name_H-M   'P 1'
#
loop_
_entity.id
_entity.type
_entity.pdbx_description
1 polymer ?
#
loop_
_entity_poly.entity_id
_entity_poly.type
_entity_poly.pdbx_seq_one_letter_code
_entity_poly.pdbx_strand_id
1 'polypeptide(L)'
;MYKLRYLLALVPVFTLFSACEKDGNPNNLPELDPNDYVGTVGGFKTSDEILKDNLVAYFSFDDTYNEKLTNTAPTSKTGDSFVDGFKGKALNLNAGYLYYATQFAAFKQEAFKSFTISQWIQISNNGSKRTMLTQFARPGIFDGNLDIRLNTNSYPASNIDVLKVGPRFSTIGGGSQDNLNATKTPKIGLGNWVHVVLSYNDLTGRFNILTNGENIGSYSDRGTGNNLFKSNEPNELIFGANYNLIPGKSVSTNTEYGLMTGKIDEVKIYNAFMPDAVVKAMYDLTIAGK
;
A
#
# COMPACT_ATOMS: atom_id res chain seq x y z
N MET A 1 -38.13 -95.06 -11.97
CA MET A 1 -39.05 -93.93 -12.25
C MET A 1 -38.24 -92.64 -12.27
N TYR A 2 -38.61 -91.73 -13.17
CA TYR A 2 -37.81 -90.70 -13.83
C TYR A 2 -37.05 -89.71 -12.91
N LYS A 3 -35.77 -89.47 -13.23
CA LYS A 3 -34.98 -88.30 -12.80
C LYS A 3 -35.40 -87.09 -13.66
N LEU A 4 -35.82 -86.00 -13.03
CA LEU A 4 -36.06 -84.71 -13.69
C LEU A 4 -34.94 -83.72 -13.31
N ARG A 5 -34.40 -83.08 -14.34
CA ARG A 5 -33.28 -82.12 -14.33
C ARG A 5 -33.71 -80.78 -13.73
N TYR A 6 -32.83 -80.13 -12.98
CA TYR A 6 -32.81 -78.67 -12.87
C TYR A 6 -31.38 -78.17 -13.11
N LEU A 7 -31.23 -77.44 -14.21
CA LEU A 7 -30.06 -76.67 -14.59
C LEU A 7 -30.27 -75.28 -13.97
N LEU A 8 -29.45 -74.86 -12.99
CA LEU A 8 -29.40 -73.46 -12.58
C LEU A 8 -28.14 -72.83 -13.19
N ALA A 9 -28.36 -71.93 -14.14
CA ALA A 9 -27.32 -71.13 -14.78
C ALA A 9 -26.88 -70.01 -13.83
N LEU A 10 -25.58 -69.92 -13.56
CA LEU A 10 -24.95 -68.79 -12.87
C LEU A 10 -24.64 -67.70 -13.92
N VAL A 11 -25.30 -66.55 -13.83
CA VAL A 11 -24.97 -65.37 -14.62
C VAL A 11 -24.06 -64.47 -13.78
N PRO A 12 -22.82 -64.17 -14.21
CA PRO A 12 -22.02 -63.14 -13.54
C PRO A 12 -22.48 -61.76 -14.01
N VAL A 13 -22.99 -60.96 -13.08
CA VAL A 13 -23.21 -59.52 -13.27
C VAL A 13 -21.85 -58.83 -13.22
N PHE A 14 -21.32 -58.44 -14.37
CA PHE A 14 -20.19 -57.52 -14.45
C PHE A 14 -20.67 -56.11 -14.11
N THR A 15 -20.33 -55.63 -12.91
CA THR A 15 -20.43 -54.21 -12.56
C THR A 15 -19.32 -53.45 -13.27
N LEU A 16 -19.68 -52.72 -14.34
CA LEU A 16 -18.82 -51.72 -14.95
C LEU A 16 -18.67 -50.55 -13.95
N PHE A 17 -17.59 -50.56 -13.16
CA PHE A 17 -17.13 -49.35 -12.49
C PHE A 17 -16.58 -48.41 -13.56
N SER A 18 -17.43 -47.49 -14.05
CA SER A 18 -16.94 -46.32 -14.77
C SER A 18 -16.28 -45.42 -13.73
N ALA A 19 -14.95 -45.51 -13.65
CA ALA A 19 -14.14 -44.55 -12.92
C ALA A 19 -14.26 -43.21 -13.65
N CYS A 20 -15.17 -42.35 -13.16
CA CYS A 20 -15.02 -40.91 -13.36
C CYS A 20 -13.79 -40.48 -12.56
N GLU A 21 -12.60 -40.61 -13.13
CA GLU A 21 -11.49 -39.77 -12.68
C GLU A 21 -11.88 -38.34 -13.03
N LYS A 22 -12.27 -37.59 -12.00
CA LYS A 22 -12.36 -36.14 -12.09
C LYS A 22 -10.94 -35.69 -12.36
N ASP A 23 -10.63 -35.37 -13.62
CA ASP A 23 -9.39 -34.71 -13.97
C ASP A 23 -9.25 -33.51 -13.01
N GLY A 24 -8.26 -33.58 -12.13
CA GLY A 24 -8.02 -32.59 -11.07
C GLY A 24 -7.67 -31.23 -11.64
N ASN A 25 -7.47 -31.14 -12.96
CA ASN A 25 -7.11 -29.96 -13.71
C ASN A 25 -8.07 -29.72 -14.88
N PRO A 26 -9.35 -29.36 -14.61
CA PRO A 26 -10.37 -29.13 -15.64
C PRO A 26 -10.02 -28.00 -16.63
N ASN A 27 -8.98 -27.22 -16.34
CA ASN A 27 -8.52 -26.07 -17.13
C ASN A 27 -7.20 -26.34 -17.86
N ASN A 28 -6.65 -27.57 -17.82
CA ASN A 28 -5.39 -27.95 -18.44
C ASN A 28 -4.24 -26.96 -18.14
N LEU A 29 -4.18 -26.50 -16.89
CA LEU A 29 -3.12 -25.61 -16.42
C LEU A 29 -1.78 -26.36 -16.39
N PRO A 30 -0.64 -25.69 -16.64
CA PRO A 30 0.66 -26.31 -16.47
C PRO A 30 0.81 -26.90 -15.06
N GLU A 31 1.39 -28.09 -14.96
CA GLU A 31 1.76 -28.67 -13.68
C GLU A 31 2.83 -27.78 -13.03
N LEU A 32 2.64 -27.45 -11.75
CA LEU A 32 3.56 -26.61 -10.99
C LEU A 32 4.49 -27.52 -10.19
N ASP A 33 5.80 -27.32 -10.28
CA ASP A 33 6.77 -28.02 -9.42
C ASP A 33 6.78 -27.35 -8.03
N PRO A 34 6.43 -28.06 -6.93
CA PRO A 34 6.51 -27.51 -5.58
C PRO A 34 7.92 -27.00 -5.22
N ASN A 35 8.97 -27.54 -5.84
CA ASN A 35 10.35 -27.08 -5.62
C ASN A 35 10.58 -25.64 -6.05
N ASP A 36 9.81 -25.12 -7.01
CA ASP A 36 9.92 -23.73 -7.48
C ASP A 36 9.56 -22.71 -6.39
N TYR A 37 8.79 -23.15 -5.37
CA TYR A 37 8.28 -22.29 -4.30
C TYR A 37 9.06 -22.42 -2.99
N VAL A 38 10.03 -23.34 -2.91
CA VAL A 38 10.85 -23.54 -1.71
C VAL A 38 11.62 -22.26 -1.37
N GLY A 39 11.43 -21.75 -0.15
CA GLY A 39 12.10 -20.55 0.36
C GLY A 39 11.49 -19.22 -0.10
N THR A 40 10.41 -19.27 -0.88
CA THR A 40 9.61 -18.09 -1.26
C THR A 40 8.62 -17.71 -0.16
N VAL A 41 8.18 -16.45 -0.16
CA VAL A 41 7.09 -15.95 0.68
C VAL A 41 6.01 -15.42 -0.26
N GLY A 42 4.82 -16.02 -0.22
CA GLY A 42 3.73 -15.66 -1.13
C GLY A 42 4.06 -15.83 -2.62
N GLY A 43 5.03 -16.69 -2.96
CA GLY A 43 5.51 -16.91 -4.33
C GLY A 43 6.68 -16.02 -4.76
N PHE A 44 7.19 -15.13 -3.89
CA PHE A 44 8.32 -14.24 -4.20
C PHE A 44 9.55 -14.60 -3.38
N LYS A 45 10.75 -14.44 -3.96
CA LYS A 45 12.03 -14.63 -3.24
C LYS A 45 12.47 -13.35 -2.54
N THR A 46 12.17 -12.19 -3.12
CA THR A 46 12.55 -10.87 -2.62
C THR A 46 11.40 -9.89 -2.71
N SER A 47 11.39 -8.87 -1.84
CA SER A 47 10.38 -7.80 -1.92
C SER A 47 10.51 -6.95 -3.20
N ASP A 48 11.68 -6.97 -3.86
CA ASP A 48 11.94 -6.27 -5.12
C ASP A 48 11.35 -6.98 -6.35
N GLU A 49 10.95 -8.25 -6.23
CA GLU A 49 10.25 -8.99 -7.30
C GLU A 49 8.76 -8.63 -7.38
N ILE A 50 8.17 -8.13 -6.31
CA ILE A 50 6.72 -7.86 -6.23
C ILE A 50 6.36 -6.70 -7.16
N LEU A 51 5.60 -7.01 -8.22
CA LEU A 51 5.12 -6.06 -9.23
C LEU A 51 6.21 -5.09 -9.72
N LYS A 52 7.42 -5.61 -9.95
CA LYS A 52 8.60 -4.82 -10.34
C LYS A 52 8.33 -3.88 -11.52
N ASP A 53 7.63 -4.34 -12.54
CA ASP A 53 7.32 -3.55 -13.75
C ASP A 53 6.30 -2.43 -13.49
N ASN A 54 5.60 -2.48 -12.35
CA ASN A 54 4.66 -1.45 -11.91
C ASN A 54 5.26 -0.47 -10.89
N LEU A 55 6.52 -0.66 -10.47
CA LEU A 55 7.21 0.31 -9.61
C LEU A 55 7.51 1.56 -10.43
N VAL A 56 6.89 2.68 -10.07
CA VAL A 56 6.95 3.92 -10.85
C VAL A 56 7.62 5.09 -10.13
N ALA A 57 7.86 4.98 -8.83
CA ALA A 57 8.77 5.85 -8.09
C ALA A 57 9.31 5.13 -6.86
N TYR A 58 10.57 5.40 -6.52
CA TYR A 58 11.23 4.84 -5.34
C TYR A 58 12.14 5.86 -4.65
N PHE A 59 11.90 6.11 -3.38
CA PHE A 59 12.74 6.94 -2.52
C PHE A 59 13.31 6.06 -1.41
N SER A 60 14.58 5.66 -1.56
CA SER A 60 15.25 4.83 -0.53
C SER A 60 15.84 5.65 0.60
N PHE A 61 16.13 6.93 0.37
CA PHE A 61 16.81 7.80 1.34
C PHE A 61 18.22 7.35 1.76
N ASP A 62 18.86 6.46 0.98
CA ASP A 62 20.27 6.08 1.14
C ASP A 62 21.20 7.22 0.70
N ASP A 63 21.43 8.17 1.61
CA ASP A 63 22.27 9.36 1.43
C ASP A 63 21.88 10.26 0.24
N THR A 64 20.65 10.11 -0.25
CA THR A 64 20.08 10.96 -1.30
C THR A 64 18.59 11.19 -1.08
N TYR A 65 18.11 12.39 -1.42
CA TYR A 65 16.69 12.68 -1.45
C TYR A 65 16.10 12.39 -2.82
N ASN A 66 16.90 12.09 -3.83
CA ASN A 66 16.41 11.94 -5.19
C ASN A 66 15.52 10.69 -5.32
N GLU A 67 14.47 10.82 -6.12
CA GLU A 67 13.70 9.68 -6.60
C GLU A 67 14.60 8.81 -7.49
N LYS A 68 14.68 7.50 -7.24
CA LYS A 68 15.69 6.61 -7.84
C LYS A 68 15.49 6.30 -9.33
N LEU A 69 14.27 6.28 -9.84
CA LEU A 69 13.99 5.85 -11.22
C LEU A 69 14.28 6.97 -12.22
N THR A 70 13.96 8.21 -11.85
CA THR A 70 14.11 9.40 -12.70
C THR A 70 15.23 10.33 -12.23
N ASN A 71 15.85 10.04 -11.08
CA ASN A 71 16.83 10.88 -10.41
C ASN A 71 16.31 12.30 -10.08
N THR A 72 14.99 12.44 -9.88
CA THR A 72 14.37 13.74 -9.61
C THR A 72 14.70 14.20 -8.19
N ALA A 73 15.39 15.34 -8.06
CA ALA A 73 15.69 15.97 -6.78
C ALA A 73 14.49 16.76 -6.21
N PRO A 74 14.39 16.95 -4.88
CA PRO A 74 13.39 17.83 -4.30
C PRO A 74 13.62 19.29 -4.74
N THR A 75 12.53 19.99 -5.03
CA THR A 75 12.52 21.43 -5.32
C THR A 75 12.86 22.24 -4.08
N SER A 76 12.35 21.84 -2.92
CA SER A 76 12.73 22.42 -1.63
C SER A 76 12.58 21.40 -0.51
N LYS A 77 13.22 21.70 0.61
CA LYS A 77 13.22 20.86 1.82
C LYS A 77 13.55 21.71 3.04
N THR A 78 13.12 21.25 4.20
CA THR A 78 13.45 21.87 5.49
C THR A 78 13.45 20.82 6.58
N GLY A 79 14.27 21.02 7.61
CA GLY A 79 14.31 20.14 8.78
C GLY A 79 14.69 18.70 8.45
N ASP A 80 15.33 18.45 7.32
CA ASP A 80 15.73 17.14 6.82
C ASP A 80 17.15 16.74 7.24
N SER A 81 17.34 15.46 7.51
CA SER A 81 18.66 14.82 7.65
C SER A 81 18.58 13.34 7.30
N PHE A 82 19.72 12.68 7.11
CA PHE A 82 19.81 11.22 7.01
C PHE A 82 20.19 10.61 8.36
N VAL A 83 19.56 9.50 8.72
CA VAL A 83 19.83 8.69 9.92
C VAL A 83 19.76 7.22 9.57
N ASP A 84 20.13 6.33 10.50
CA ASP A 84 19.93 4.89 10.28
C ASP A 84 18.44 4.56 10.14
N GLY A 85 18.12 3.85 9.06
CA GLY A 85 16.77 3.56 8.62
C GLY A 85 16.26 2.19 9.06
N PHE A 86 15.08 1.83 8.53
CA PHE A 86 14.62 0.45 8.50
C PHE A 86 15.55 -0.39 7.61
N LYS A 87 15.94 0.16 6.45
CA LYS A 87 16.94 -0.42 5.55
C LYS A 87 17.91 0.67 5.13
N GLY A 88 19.20 0.51 5.45
CA GLY A 88 20.20 1.52 5.09
C GLY A 88 19.97 2.84 5.84
N LYS A 89 19.76 3.94 5.11
CA LYS A 89 19.47 5.26 5.68
C LYS A 89 18.02 5.68 5.44
N ALA A 90 17.46 6.41 6.39
CA ALA A 90 16.13 6.98 6.31
C ALA A 90 16.17 8.51 6.28
N LEU A 91 15.12 9.09 5.70
CA LEU A 91 14.78 10.49 5.90
C LEU A 91 14.35 10.71 7.35
N ASN A 92 15.05 11.57 8.06
CA ASN A 92 14.62 12.11 9.34
C ASN A 92 14.11 13.54 9.15
N LEU A 93 12.89 13.81 9.60
CA LEU A 93 12.29 15.12 9.62
C LEU A 93 12.18 15.59 11.08
N ASN A 94 12.69 16.78 11.36
CA ASN A 94 12.51 17.48 12.63
C ASN A 94 11.74 18.78 12.38
N ALA A 95 10.41 18.72 12.50
CA ALA A 95 9.49 19.72 11.98
C ALA A 95 9.83 20.08 10.52
N GLY A 96 9.91 19.04 9.68
CA GLY A 96 10.46 19.13 8.32
C GLY A 96 9.52 18.65 7.21
N TYR A 97 9.98 18.83 5.96
CA TYR A 97 9.35 18.30 4.75
C TYR A 97 10.35 18.12 3.60
N LEU A 98 9.97 17.31 2.61
CA LEU A 98 10.54 17.33 1.25
C LEU A 98 9.43 17.69 0.25
N TYR A 99 9.72 18.56 -0.72
CA TYR A 99 8.77 19.00 -1.74
C TYR A 99 9.34 18.84 -3.14
N TYR A 100 8.59 18.18 -4.03
CA TYR A 100 8.89 17.97 -5.44
C TYR A 100 7.80 18.64 -6.27
N ALA A 101 8.10 19.81 -6.83
CA ALA A 101 7.19 20.51 -7.74
C ALA A 101 7.09 19.83 -9.12
N THR A 102 7.99 18.87 -9.41
CA THR A 102 8.02 18.13 -10.67
C THR A 102 6.79 17.23 -10.80
N GLN A 103 6.04 17.41 -11.89
CA GLN A 103 5.01 16.46 -12.31
C GLN A 103 5.68 15.18 -12.83
N PHE A 104 5.59 14.09 -12.07
CA PHE A 104 6.01 12.78 -12.55
C PHE A 104 5.05 12.28 -13.62
N ALA A 105 5.56 11.81 -14.76
CA ALA A 105 4.73 11.26 -15.83
C ALA A 105 3.89 10.06 -15.35
N ALA A 106 4.44 9.27 -14.43
CA ALA A 106 3.77 8.12 -13.86
C ALA A 106 2.58 8.45 -12.94
N PHE A 107 2.47 9.70 -12.47
CA PHE A 107 1.38 10.12 -11.57
C PHE A 107 0.24 10.83 -12.33
N LYS A 108 0.29 10.86 -13.66
CA LYS A 108 -0.79 11.37 -14.51
C LYS A 108 -2.00 10.45 -14.47
N GLN A 109 -3.20 11.00 -14.70
CA GLN A 109 -4.46 10.25 -14.58
C GLN A 109 -4.46 8.99 -15.45
N GLU A 110 -3.88 9.05 -16.64
CA GLU A 110 -3.89 7.90 -17.55
C GLU A 110 -3.01 6.74 -17.08
N ALA A 111 -1.96 7.02 -16.31
CA ALA A 111 -1.02 6.02 -15.82
C ALA A 111 -1.31 5.57 -14.38
N PHE A 112 -1.92 6.43 -13.56
CA PHE A 112 -2.08 6.24 -12.12
C PHE A 112 -3.56 6.10 -11.72
N LYS A 113 -4.22 5.04 -12.18
CA LYS A 113 -5.64 4.77 -11.88
C LYS A 113 -5.79 3.85 -10.67
N SER A 114 -5.08 2.73 -10.69
CA SER A 114 -4.87 1.86 -9.53
C SER A 114 -3.47 2.09 -8.99
N PHE A 115 -3.28 1.93 -7.69
CA PHE A 115 -1.98 2.20 -7.08
C PHE A 115 -1.76 1.41 -5.80
N THR A 116 -0.48 1.25 -5.45
CA THR A 116 -0.05 0.84 -4.13
C THR A 116 1.09 1.75 -3.69
N ILE A 117 1.01 2.32 -2.49
CA ILE A 117 2.06 3.16 -1.93
C ILE A 117 2.49 2.52 -0.61
N SER A 118 3.75 2.11 -0.56
CA SER A 118 4.39 1.49 0.59
C SER A 118 5.43 2.44 1.16
N GLN A 119 5.46 2.56 2.49
CA GLN A 119 6.48 3.33 3.17
C GLN A 119 6.70 2.83 4.60
N TRP A 120 7.95 2.77 5.03
CA TRP A 120 8.31 2.53 6.42
C TRP A 120 8.36 3.86 7.17
N ILE A 121 7.76 3.90 8.36
CA ILE A 121 7.75 5.11 9.19
C ILE A 121 8.13 4.81 10.63
N GLN A 122 8.77 5.78 11.27
CA GLN A 122 8.94 5.82 12.72
C GLN A 122 8.43 7.18 13.21
N ILE A 123 7.35 7.18 13.97
CA ILE A 123 6.64 8.40 14.37
C ILE A 123 6.04 8.25 15.76
N SER A 124 5.79 9.37 16.44
CA SER A 124 4.98 9.45 17.66
C SER A 124 3.74 10.30 17.44
N ASN A 125 2.71 10.05 18.24
CA ASN A 125 1.64 11.04 18.41
C ASN A 125 2.23 12.35 18.98
N ASN A 126 1.54 13.47 18.76
CA ASN A 126 1.96 14.80 19.22
C ASN A 126 0.87 15.57 19.98
N GLY A 127 -0.36 15.06 20.03
CA GLY A 127 -1.47 15.64 20.80
C GLY A 127 -1.97 17.01 20.34
N SER A 128 -1.51 17.52 19.19
CA SER A 128 -1.77 18.91 18.77
C SER A 128 -2.13 19.08 17.30
N LYS A 129 -1.35 18.51 16.37
CA LYS A 129 -1.50 18.70 14.93
C LYS A 129 -1.49 17.37 14.19
N ARG A 130 -2.30 17.25 13.14
CA ARG A 130 -2.26 16.09 12.25
C ARG A 130 -0.93 16.10 11.49
N THR A 131 -0.50 14.93 11.06
CA THR A 131 0.70 14.79 10.21
C THR A 131 0.26 14.36 8.82
N MET A 132 0.63 15.14 7.81
CA MET A 132 0.52 14.74 6.42
C MET A 132 1.79 13.97 6.07
N LEU A 133 1.68 12.65 6.00
CA LEU A 133 2.84 11.78 5.79
C LEU A 133 3.35 11.88 4.35
N THR A 134 2.43 11.74 3.40
CA THR A 134 2.69 11.86 1.96
C THR A 134 1.48 12.54 1.33
N GLN A 135 1.70 13.52 0.46
CA GLN A 135 0.65 14.17 -0.29
C GLN A 135 1.01 14.23 -1.78
N PHE A 136 0.12 13.69 -2.60
CA PHE A 136 0.09 13.95 -4.05
C PHE A 136 -0.69 15.24 -4.22
N ALA A 137 0.02 16.36 -4.08
CA ALA A 137 -0.58 17.68 -4.00
C ALA A 137 -1.19 18.09 -5.34
N ARG A 138 -2.26 18.87 -5.25
CA ARG A 138 -2.85 19.58 -6.38
C ARG A 138 -2.60 21.07 -6.16
N PRO A 139 -1.86 21.76 -7.04
CA PRO A 139 -1.53 23.15 -6.83
C PRO A 139 -2.76 24.02 -6.56
N GLY A 140 -2.70 24.81 -5.49
CA GLY A 140 -3.78 25.71 -5.08
C GLY A 140 -4.92 25.04 -4.31
N ILE A 141 -4.80 23.75 -3.96
CA ILE A 141 -5.80 23.02 -3.19
C ILE A 141 -5.18 22.46 -1.89
N PHE A 142 -5.94 22.56 -0.79
CA PHE A 142 -5.49 22.17 0.55
C PHE A 142 -5.26 20.65 0.66
N ASP A 143 -6.28 19.86 0.31
CA ASP A 143 -6.21 18.41 0.21
C ASP A 143 -6.05 18.01 -1.26
N GLY A 144 -4.99 17.27 -1.57
CA GLY A 144 -4.51 17.05 -2.93
C GLY A 144 -5.32 16.04 -3.74
N ASN A 145 -4.66 15.33 -4.63
CA ASN A 145 -5.23 14.16 -5.29
C ASN A 145 -5.33 12.98 -4.31
N LEU A 146 -4.27 12.76 -3.52
CA LEU A 146 -4.19 11.70 -2.53
C LEU A 146 -3.40 12.22 -1.32
N ASP A 147 -3.94 11.98 -0.14
CA ASP A 147 -3.44 12.47 1.13
C ASP A 147 -3.29 11.29 2.10
N ILE A 148 -2.06 10.93 2.47
CA ILE A 148 -1.78 9.94 3.51
C ILE A 148 -1.69 10.68 4.84
N ARG A 149 -2.81 10.72 5.56
CA ARG A 149 -2.98 11.53 6.77
C ARG A 149 -2.89 10.65 8.01
N LEU A 150 -2.11 11.10 8.99
CA LEU A 150 -2.03 10.50 10.31
C LEU A 150 -2.65 11.46 11.33
N ASN A 151 -3.58 10.99 12.15
CA ASN A 151 -4.20 11.80 13.21
C ASN A 151 -3.36 11.72 14.48
N THR A 152 -2.09 12.12 14.37
CA THR A 152 -1.11 12.17 15.48
C THR A 152 -1.51 13.17 16.57
N ASN A 153 -2.47 14.06 16.28
CA ASN A 153 -3.08 14.94 17.27
C ASN A 153 -4.04 14.24 18.23
N SER A 154 -4.55 13.05 17.89
CA SER A 154 -5.63 12.41 18.68
C SER A 154 -5.18 11.93 20.06
N TYR A 155 -3.88 11.73 20.27
CA TYR A 155 -3.33 11.21 21.52
C TYR A 155 -2.04 11.96 21.90
N PRO A 156 -1.65 11.99 23.19
CA PRO A 156 -0.34 12.51 23.60
C PRO A 156 0.81 11.61 23.10
N ALA A 157 2.03 12.17 23.04
CA ALA A 157 3.22 11.44 22.58
C ALA A 157 3.56 10.19 23.41
N SER A 158 3.10 10.12 24.66
CA SER A 158 3.24 8.95 25.53
C SER A 158 2.35 7.77 25.12
N ASN A 159 1.30 7.99 24.33
CA ASN A 159 0.50 6.90 23.77
C ASN A 159 1.18 6.37 22.52
N ILE A 160 1.76 5.18 22.65
CA ILE A 160 2.46 4.48 21.58
C ILE A 160 1.67 3.29 21.02
N ASP A 161 0.48 3.01 21.56
CA ASP A 161 -0.30 1.84 21.20
C ASP A 161 -1.34 2.15 20.11
N VAL A 162 -1.62 3.44 19.86
CA VAL A 162 -2.61 3.87 18.89
C VAL A 162 -2.04 4.89 17.91
N LEU A 163 -2.05 4.55 16.62
CA LEU A 163 -1.93 5.47 15.50
C LEU A 163 -3.21 5.41 14.66
N LYS A 164 -3.83 6.57 14.48
CA LYS A 164 -4.99 6.70 13.60
C LYS A 164 -4.53 7.09 12.19
N VAL A 165 -4.80 6.22 11.23
CA VAL A 165 -4.43 6.37 9.82
C VAL A 165 -5.71 6.68 9.05
N GLY A 166 -5.78 7.84 8.40
CA GLY A 166 -7.01 8.39 7.82
C GLY A 166 -6.81 8.95 6.42
N PRO A 167 -6.35 8.16 5.44
CA PRO A 167 -6.03 8.65 4.12
C PRO A 167 -7.29 9.05 3.34
N ARG A 168 -7.10 9.87 2.31
CA ARG A 168 -8.20 10.40 1.48
C ARG A 168 -7.72 10.66 0.07
N PHE A 169 -8.62 10.52 -0.89
CA PHE A 169 -8.36 10.86 -2.28
C PHE A 169 -9.49 11.68 -2.91
N SER A 170 -9.16 12.49 -3.90
CA SER A 170 -10.11 13.26 -4.72
C SER A 170 -10.79 12.37 -5.77
N THR A 171 -12.07 12.60 -6.05
CA THR A 171 -12.85 11.75 -6.96
C THR A 171 -13.06 12.38 -8.34
N ILE A 172 -13.43 11.55 -9.33
CA ILE A 172 -13.77 11.98 -10.70
C ILE A 172 -14.95 12.96 -10.72
N GLY A 173 -16.00 12.68 -9.95
CA GLY A 173 -17.22 13.49 -9.85
C GLY A 173 -17.10 14.75 -9.01
N GLY A 174 -15.94 14.99 -8.39
CA GLY A 174 -15.76 16.03 -7.39
C GLY A 174 -16.10 15.54 -5.98
N GLY A 175 -15.46 16.16 -4.98
CA GLY A 175 -15.46 15.68 -3.60
C GLY A 175 -14.29 14.72 -3.33
N SER A 176 -14.47 13.86 -2.32
CA SER A 176 -13.43 12.94 -1.88
C SER A 176 -13.98 11.67 -1.28
N GLN A 177 -13.11 10.66 -1.23
CA GLN A 177 -13.32 9.43 -0.50
C GLN A 177 -12.20 9.25 0.48
N ASP A 178 -12.49 8.67 1.64
CA ASP A 178 -11.54 8.44 2.69
C ASP A 178 -11.67 7.03 3.26
N ASN A 179 -10.68 6.60 4.02
CA ASN A 179 -10.81 5.43 4.85
C ASN A 179 -10.15 5.75 6.20
N LEU A 180 -10.48 4.99 7.23
CA LEU A 180 -9.84 5.07 8.53
C LEU A 180 -9.55 3.68 9.05
N ASN A 181 -8.59 3.57 9.96
CA ASN A 181 -8.42 2.32 10.67
C ASN A 181 -9.61 2.00 11.59
N ALA A 182 -10.01 0.73 11.60
CA ALA A 182 -11.09 0.14 12.39
C ALA A 182 -10.67 -0.02 13.87
N THR A 183 -10.72 -1.25 14.37
CA THR A 183 -10.27 -1.62 15.71
C THR A 183 -8.76 -1.87 15.79
N LYS A 184 -8.11 -2.18 14.65
CA LYS A 184 -6.67 -2.44 14.59
C LYS A 184 -5.86 -1.16 14.45
N THR A 185 -4.70 -1.13 15.08
CA THR A 185 -3.76 -0.01 15.03
C THR A 185 -2.34 -0.54 15.24
N PRO A 186 -1.33 0.02 14.55
CA PRO A 186 0.05 -0.35 14.81
C PRO A 186 0.55 0.28 16.11
N LYS A 187 1.53 -0.39 16.72
CA LYS A 187 2.38 0.21 17.77
C LYS A 187 3.38 1.16 17.12
N ILE A 188 3.58 2.32 17.73
CA ILE A 188 4.45 3.40 17.23
C ILE A 188 5.50 3.81 18.27
N GLY A 189 6.14 4.96 18.08
CA GLY A 189 7.11 5.52 19.00
C GLY A 189 8.56 5.27 18.60
N LEU A 190 9.48 5.80 19.42
CA LEU A 190 10.92 5.72 19.16
C LEU A 190 11.38 4.27 19.06
N GLY A 191 12.15 3.95 18.02
CA GLY A 191 12.66 2.60 17.76
C GLY A 191 11.68 1.66 17.05
N ASN A 192 10.39 1.99 16.98
CA ASN A 192 9.39 1.14 16.32
C ASN A 192 9.13 1.60 14.89
N TRP A 193 9.50 0.77 13.92
CA TRP A 193 9.17 0.97 12.52
C TRP A 193 7.82 0.35 12.20
N VAL A 194 6.99 1.08 11.45
CA VAL A 194 5.69 0.65 10.96
C VAL A 194 5.71 0.70 9.44
N HIS A 195 5.38 -0.41 8.80
CA HIS A 195 5.17 -0.48 7.36
C HIS A 195 3.74 -0.03 7.05
N VAL A 196 3.57 1.20 6.55
CA VAL A 196 2.26 1.73 6.15
C VAL A 196 2.09 1.53 4.65
N VAL A 197 0.98 0.91 4.26
CA VAL A 197 0.64 0.68 2.85
C VAL A 197 -0.78 1.13 2.56
N LEU A 198 -0.94 1.91 1.50
CA LEU A 198 -2.24 2.18 0.88
C LEU A 198 -2.32 1.44 -0.44
N SER A 199 -3.43 0.75 -0.69
CA SER A 199 -3.66 0.03 -1.95
C SER A 199 -5.04 0.35 -2.48
N TYR A 200 -5.12 0.79 -3.73
CA TYR A 200 -6.36 1.18 -4.39
C TYR A 200 -6.53 0.49 -5.74
N ASN A 201 -7.75 -0.01 -5.97
CA ASN A 201 -8.16 -0.66 -7.21
C ASN A 201 -9.28 0.15 -7.88
N ASP A 202 -9.00 0.75 -9.03
CA ASP A 202 -9.96 1.52 -9.83
C ASP A 202 -11.11 0.66 -10.38
N LEU A 203 -10.85 -0.61 -10.72
CA LEU A 203 -11.88 -1.48 -11.30
C LEU A 203 -12.96 -1.87 -10.27
N THR A 204 -12.59 -1.97 -8.99
CA THR A 204 -13.47 -2.46 -7.93
C THR A 204 -13.80 -1.42 -6.87
N GLY A 205 -13.09 -0.29 -6.86
CA GLY A 205 -13.23 0.74 -5.84
C GLY A 205 -12.62 0.43 -4.49
N ARG A 206 -11.89 -0.67 -4.37
CA ARG A 206 -11.31 -1.10 -3.10
C ARG A 206 -10.15 -0.21 -2.71
N PHE A 207 -10.25 0.44 -1.56
CA PHE A 207 -9.24 1.31 -0.97
C PHE A 207 -8.84 0.78 0.41
N ASN A 208 -7.73 0.06 0.46
CA ASN A 208 -7.25 -0.62 1.66
C ASN A 208 -6.19 0.22 2.38
N ILE A 209 -6.18 0.10 3.71
CA ILE A 209 -5.12 0.62 4.57
C ILE A 209 -4.52 -0.58 5.27
N LEU A 210 -3.22 -0.80 5.10
CA LEU A 210 -2.52 -1.88 5.77
C LEU A 210 -1.37 -1.33 6.59
N THR A 211 -1.13 -1.96 7.73
CA THR A 211 0.06 -1.73 8.54
C THR A 211 0.69 -3.05 8.93
N ASN A 212 2.01 -3.18 8.75
CA ASN A 212 2.77 -4.39 9.07
C ASN A 212 2.15 -5.66 8.45
N GLY A 213 1.74 -5.55 7.17
CA GLY A 213 1.11 -6.65 6.44
C GLY A 213 -0.35 -6.96 6.80
N GLU A 214 -0.96 -6.25 7.76
CA GLU A 214 -2.35 -6.46 8.14
C GLU A 214 -3.26 -5.32 7.67
N ASN A 215 -4.42 -5.67 7.09
CA ASN A 215 -5.44 -4.68 6.79
C ASN A 215 -6.08 -4.16 8.08
N ILE A 216 -6.03 -2.84 8.24
CA ILE A 216 -6.58 -2.13 9.39
C ILE A 216 -7.80 -1.29 9.02
N GLY A 217 -8.16 -1.18 7.74
CA GLY A 217 -9.24 -0.34 7.26
C GLY A 217 -10.62 -0.70 7.81
N SER A 218 -11.46 0.31 8.03
CA SER A 218 -12.84 0.19 8.52
C SER A 218 -13.82 -0.20 7.43
N TYR A 219 -13.66 0.39 6.24
CA TYR A 219 -14.50 0.08 5.09
C TYR A 219 -13.74 0.40 3.81
N SER A 220 -13.53 -0.64 3.00
CA SER A 220 -12.64 -0.55 1.85
C SER A 220 -13.37 -0.20 0.55
N ASP A 221 -14.69 -0.33 0.46
CA ASP A 221 -15.43 -0.10 -0.78
C ASP A 221 -15.69 1.39 -1.01
N ARG A 222 -14.67 2.13 -1.45
CA ARG A 222 -14.68 3.61 -1.46
C ARG A 222 -14.83 4.25 -2.82
N GLY A 223 -14.66 3.54 -3.93
CA GLY A 223 -14.70 4.16 -5.26
C GLY A 223 -15.53 3.42 -6.30
N THR A 224 -16.79 3.82 -6.52
CA THR A 224 -17.57 3.33 -7.67
C THR A 224 -18.13 4.50 -8.48
N GLY A 225 -18.27 4.31 -9.79
CA GLY A 225 -18.78 5.34 -10.71
C GLY A 225 -18.00 6.66 -10.58
N ASN A 226 -18.70 7.73 -10.24
CA ASN A 226 -18.08 9.05 -10.10
C ASN A 226 -17.21 9.21 -8.83
N ASN A 227 -17.16 8.22 -7.94
CA ASN A 227 -16.33 8.22 -6.74
C ASN A 227 -14.94 7.59 -6.95
N LEU A 228 -14.59 7.22 -8.18
CA LEU A 228 -13.25 6.71 -8.50
C LEU A 228 -12.16 7.76 -8.26
N PHE A 229 -10.95 7.30 -7.96
CA PHE A 229 -9.79 8.16 -7.77
C PHE A 229 -9.51 9.04 -8.99
N LYS A 230 -9.14 10.30 -8.72
CA LYS A 230 -8.69 11.26 -9.71
C LYS A 230 -7.34 11.85 -9.33
N SER A 231 -6.32 11.52 -10.13
CA SER A 231 -5.06 12.24 -10.19
C SER A 231 -5.19 13.45 -11.11
N ASN A 232 -5.61 14.60 -10.57
CA ASN A 232 -5.63 15.85 -11.33
C ASN A 232 -4.21 16.25 -11.75
N GLU A 233 -4.12 16.95 -12.87
CA GLU A 233 -2.87 17.49 -13.40
C GLU A 233 -2.97 19.04 -13.46
N PRO A 234 -1.89 19.77 -13.12
CA PRO A 234 -0.64 19.26 -12.56
C PRO A 234 -0.82 18.69 -11.14
N ASN A 235 0.06 17.77 -10.77
CA ASN A 235 0.27 17.26 -9.42
C ASN A 235 1.75 17.30 -9.05
N GLU A 236 1.97 17.43 -7.76
CA GLU A 236 3.27 17.58 -7.11
C GLU A 236 3.35 16.56 -5.96
N LEU A 237 4.54 16.29 -5.43
CA LEU A 237 4.73 15.33 -4.33
C LEU A 237 5.33 16.01 -3.11
N ILE A 238 4.75 15.74 -1.94
CA ILE A 238 5.23 16.24 -0.64
C ILE A 238 5.36 15.07 0.33
N PHE A 239 6.46 15.04 1.08
CA PHE A 239 6.62 14.20 2.27
C PHE A 239 6.66 15.09 3.52
N GLY A 240 5.89 14.73 4.54
CA GLY A 240 5.95 15.36 5.87
C GLY A 240 5.23 16.72 6.02
N ALA A 241 4.52 17.19 4.99
CA ALA A 241 3.77 18.45 5.06
C ALA A 241 2.49 18.40 4.23
N ASN A 242 1.51 19.21 4.62
CA ASN A 242 0.39 19.60 3.76
C ASN A 242 0.82 20.79 2.89
N TYR A 243 0.23 20.92 1.70
CA TYR A 243 0.48 22.00 0.75
C TYR A 243 0.48 23.41 1.38
N ASN A 244 -0.38 23.67 2.37
CA ASN A 244 -0.44 24.94 3.10
C ASN A 244 0.86 25.33 3.81
N LEU A 245 1.68 24.34 4.17
CA LEU A 245 2.93 24.50 4.92
C LEU A 245 4.14 24.67 4.01
N ILE A 246 3.97 24.55 2.69
CA ILE A 246 5.03 24.83 1.72
C ILE A 246 5.13 26.35 1.53
N PRO A 247 6.32 26.96 1.70
CA PRO A 247 6.51 28.40 1.54
C PRO A 247 6.01 28.92 0.19
N GLY A 248 5.18 29.97 0.21
CA GLY A 248 4.58 30.57 -0.98
C GLY A 248 3.41 29.79 -1.60
N LYS A 249 2.96 28.70 -0.96
CA LYS A 249 1.88 27.84 -1.48
C LYS A 249 0.62 27.81 -0.61
N SER A 250 0.57 28.60 0.47
CA SER A 250 -0.58 28.63 1.37
C SER A 250 -1.88 28.99 0.64
N VAL A 251 -2.89 28.12 0.77
CA VAL A 251 -4.20 28.24 0.14
C VAL A 251 -5.29 28.69 1.12
N SER A 252 -5.05 28.56 2.42
CA SER A 252 -5.97 28.98 3.47
C SER A 252 -5.26 29.21 4.80
N THR A 253 -5.97 29.74 5.80
CA THR A 253 -5.47 29.89 7.18
C THR A 253 -5.64 28.63 8.04
N ASN A 254 -6.07 27.50 7.46
CA ASN A 254 -6.22 26.24 8.20
C ASN A 254 -4.86 25.75 8.72
N THR A 255 -4.80 25.46 10.02
CA THR A 255 -3.59 25.03 10.74
C THR A 255 -3.72 23.61 11.30
N GLU A 256 -4.62 22.76 10.81
CA GLU A 256 -4.81 21.41 11.37
C GLU A 256 -3.57 20.51 11.22
N TYR A 257 -2.74 20.77 10.20
CA TYR A 257 -1.48 20.06 9.95
C TYR A 257 -0.29 20.82 10.51
N GLY A 258 0.69 20.07 11.02
CA GLY A 258 2.02 20.56 11.33
C GLY A 258 3.06 19.91 10.42
N LEU A 259 4.26 20.50 10.36
CA LEU A 259 5.42 19.85 9.75
C LEU A 259 5.76 18.58 10.53
N MET A 260 6.16 17.53 9.82
CA MET A 260 6.39 16.22 10.42
C MET A 260 7.64 16.22 11.31
N THR A 261 7.51 15.59 12.47
CA THR A 261 8.64 15.10 13.26
C THR A 261 8.57 13.58 13.29
N GLY A 262 9.56 12.92 12.68
CA GLY A 262 9.59 11.47 12.53
C GLY A 262 10.52 11.05 11.39
N LYS A 263 10.53 9.76 11.08
CA LYS A 263 11.36 9.18 10.03
C LYS A 263 10.51 8.49 8.97
N ILE A 264 10.98 8.54 7.73
CA ILE A 264 10.39 7.87 6.57
C ILE A 264 11.51 7.11 5.86
N ASP A 265 11.22 5.88 5.46
CA ASP A 265 12.16 5.02 4.76
C ASP A 265 11.44 4.20 3.67
N GLU A 266 12.19 3.77 2.66
CA GLU A 266 11.76 2.82 1.63
C GLU A 266 10.38 3.15 1.02
N VAL A 267 10.20 4.38 0.52
CA VAL A 267 8.94 4.78 -0.12
C VAL A 267 8.90 4.23 -1.53
N LYS A 268 8.03 3.25 -1.77
CA LYS A 268 7.80 2.63 -3.09
C LYS A 268 6.38 2.92 -3.55
N ILE A 269 6.25 3.49 -4.75
CA ILE A 269 4.97 3.83 -5.37
C ILE A 269 4.80 2.97 -6.62
N TYR A 270 3.71 2.21 -6.64
CA TYR A 270 3.33 1.33 -7.75
C TYR A 270 2.08 1.87 -8.43
N ASN A 271 2.01 1.77 -9.75
CA ASN A 271 0.79 2.07 -10.52
C ASN A 271 -0.13 0.84 -10.69
N ALA A 272 -0.14 -0.02 -9.68
CA ALA A 272 -0.94 -1.24 -9.64
C ALA A 272 -1.50 -1.50 -8.24
N PHE A 273 -2.66 -2.13 -8.19
CA PHE A 273 -3.28 -2.58 -6.95
C PHE A 273 -2.57 -3.84 -6.43
N MET A 274 -2.26 -3.88 -5.14
CA MET A 274 -1.85 -5.08 -4.43
C MET A 274 -2.94 -5.53 -3.45
N PRO A 275 -3.44 -6.77 -3.56
CA PRO A 275 -4.34 -7.32 -2.55
C PRO A 275 -3.59 -7.57 -1.23
N ASP A 276 -4.35 -7.69 -0.13
CA ASP A 276 -3.80 -7.80 1.22
C ASP A 276 -2.77 -8.92 1.38
N ALA A 277 -2.98 -10.07 0.72
CA ALA A 277 -2.04 -11.19 0.76
C ALA A 277 -0.67 -10.85 0.13
N VAL A 278 -0.66 -10.06 -0.95
CA VAL A 278 0.58 -9.61 -1.60
C VAL A 278 1.29 -8.57 -0.74
N VAL A 279 0.53 -7.65 -0.13
CA VAL A 279 1.10 -6.67 0.82
C VAL A 279 1.66 -7.38 2.06
N LYS A 280 1.01 -8.44 2.54
CA LYS A 280 1.54 -9.26 3.63
C LYS A 280 2.84 -9.95 3.23
N ALA A 281 2.91 -10.53 2.03
CA ALA A 281 4.15 -11.12 1.52
C ALA A 281 5.27 -10.07 1.41
N MET A 282 4.97 -8.86 0.92
CA MET A 282 5.92 -7.74 0.89
C MET A 282 6.47 -7.44 2.29
N TYR A 283 5.59 -7.29 3.28
CA TYR A 283 6.01 -7.06 4.66
C TYR A 283 6.90 -8.19 5.19
N ASP A 284 6.45 -9.44 5.08
CA ASP A 284 7.17 -10.62 5.56
C ASP A 284 8.57 -10.76 4.90
N LEU A 285 8.70 -10.42 3.61
CA LEU A 285 9.99 -10.39 2.90
C LEU A 285 10.90 -9.28 3.43
N THR A 286 10.38 -8.05 3.54
CA THR A 286 11.18 -6.91 4.02
C THR A 286 11.71 -7.11 5.44
N ILE A 287 10.91 -7.69 6.36
CA ILE A 287 11.40 -8.00 7.71
C ILE A 287 12.38 -9.18 7.75
N ALA A 288 12.33 -10.07 6.75
CA ALA A 288 13.30 -11.15 6.57
C ALA A 288 14.59 -10.68 5.88
N GLY A 289 14.71 -9.39 5.52
CA GLY A 289 15.83 -8.85 4.76
C GLY A 289 15.88 -9.35 3.32
N LYS A 290 14.72 -9.70 2.76
CA LYS A 290 14.54 -10.25 1.41
C LYS A 290 13.85 -9.25 0.48
#